data_AF-A0A2P6VKM7-F1
#
_entry.id   AF-A0A2P6VKM7-F1
#
_cell.length_a   1.000
_cell.length_b   1.000
_cell.length_c   1.000
_cell.angle_alpha   90.00
_cell.angle_beta   90.00
_cell.angle_gamma   90.00
#
_symmetry.space_group_name_H-M   'P 1'
#
loop_
_entity.id
_entity.type
_entity.pdbx_description
1 polymer ?
#
loop_
_entity_poly.entity_id
_entity_poly.type
_entity_poly.pdbx_seq_one_letter_code
_entity_poly.pdbx_strand_id
1 'polypeptide(L)'
;MCDEEYRAKATGNGTAAPPLLSQWTCELEGCGGAFVSSVIESVRATPRLDSLRAMVPCDLWTAIGNRTLWFFGDSQGQRFYRQARCFLRPFHDPPGQPLGQLFTEDPNYQQLIHRELLAGYDCCGVAQPMCTNLVGGGRICHFRVNKGWHMLQLLQRLHVLNVQKHDVIDFNVGLWHHMKDNNYTQLVQALADHVAANRASLPHLLWRDNSPQHFDIEHGEFPHPSEAGKLMSPFKGCKPFKNVTLQPDGSLSGGDGHVAAGGWRNKISTPIMQAAGVPIHYTWNNTAMMHDGHTAGECSHWCSPGAYSVSVWSLWRTILKHAEG
;
A
#
# COMPACT_ATOMS: atom_id res chain seq x y z
N MET A 1 -16.08 10.57 -19.26
CA MET A 1 -15.68 9.39 -18.44
C MET A 1 -15.98 9.61 -16.97
N CYS A 2 -15.58 10.73 -16.37
CA CYS A 2 -15.90 11.06 -14.98
C CYS A 2 -16.93 12.19 -14.87
N ASP A 3 -18.03 12.07 -15.62
CA ASP A 3 -19.17 12.98 -15.50
C ASP A 3 -20.02 12.66 -14.25
N GLU A 4 -21.00 13.51 -13.98
CA GLU A 4 -21.94 13.35 -12.87
C GLU A 4 -22.74 12.05 -12.98
N GLU A 5 -23.03 11.59 -14.20
CA GLU A 5 -23.77 10.35 -14.44
C GLU A 5 -22.98 9.12 -13.96
N TYR A 6 -21.67 9.06 -14.29
CA TYR A 6 -20.79 8.02 -13.77
C TYR A 6 -20.76 8.03 -12.24
N ARG A 7 -20.64 9.21 -11.62
CA ARG A 7 -20.62 9.36 -10.16
C ARG A 7 -21.93 8.93 -9.52
N ALA A 8 -23.08 9.30 -10.09
CA ALA A 8 -24.40 8.92 -9.59
C ALA A 8 -24.62 7.40 -9.66
N LYS A 9 -24.18 6.75 -10.75
CA LYS A 9 -24.24 5.28 -10.89
C LYS A 9 -23.30 4.57 -9.91
N ALA A 10 -22.07 5.06 -9.75
CA ALA A 10 -21.07 4.43 -8.88
C ALA A 10 -21.42 4.53 -7.39
N THR A 11 -22.10 5.60 -6.97
CA THR A 11 -22.52 5.81 -5.57
C THR A 11 -23.86 5.18 -5.22
N GLY A 12 -24.59 4.62 -6.20
CA GLY A 12 -25.91 4.03 -5.98
C GLY A 12 -27.03 5.04 -5.72
N ASN A 13 -26.81 6.33 -6.03
CA ASN A 13 -27.84 7.39 -5.93
C ASN A 13 -28.78 7.43 -7.15
N GLY A 14 -28.53 6.62 -8.19
CA GLY A 14 -29.44 6.41 -9.31
C GLY A 14 -30.38 5.21 -9.09
N THR A 15 -31.51 5.18 -9.82
CA THR A 15 -32.47 4.05 -9.80
C THR A 15 -31.90 2.75 -10.37
N ALA A 16 -30.71 2.80 -10.99
CA ALA A 16 -29.98 1.63 -11.45
C ALA A 16 -29.18 1.04 -10.28
N ALA A 17 -29.35 -0.25 -10.01
CA ALA A 17 -28.54 -0.96 -9.03
C ALA A 17 -27.06 -0.71 -9.31
N PRO A 18 -26.24 -0.36 -8.29
CA PRO A 18 -24.81 -0.21 -8.49
C PRO A 18 -24.26 -1.52 -9.10
N PRO A 19 -23.31 -1.45 -10.04
CA PRO A 19 -22.72 -2.66 -10.62
C PRO A 19 -22.23 -3.53 -9.47
N LEU A 20 -22.84 -4.72 -9.34
CA LEU A 20 -22.60 -5.62 -8.22
C LEU A 20 -21.09 -5.84 -8.08
N LEU A 21 -20.56 -5.72 -6.86
CA LEU A 21 -19.16 -6.05 -6.54
C LEU A 21 -18.75 -7.44 -7.09
N SER A 22 -19.71 -8.34 -7.34
CA SER A 22 -19.50 -9.64 -7.98
C SER A 22 -19.02 -9.60 -9.43
N GLN A 23 -19.19 -8.50 -10.17
CA GLN A 23 -18.64 -8.34 -11.53
C GLN A 23 -17.17 -7.88 -11.53
N TRP A 24 -16.63 -7.53 -10.36
CA TRP A 24 -15.25 -7.11 -10.18
C TRP A 24 -14.41 -8.35 -9.90
N THR A 25 -14.22 -9.20 -10.92
CA THR A 25 -13.33 -10.36 -10.87
C THR A 25 -11.88 -9.89 -10.82
N CYS A 26 -11.44 -9.41 -9.67
CA CYS A 26 -10.04 -9.12 -9.42
C CYS A 26 -9.39 -10.36 -8.80
N GLU A 27 -8.07 -10.51 -8.97
CA GLU A 27 -7.23 -11.47 -8.22
C GLU A 27 -7.22 -11.10 -6.75
N LEU A 28 -8.35 -11.29 -6.08
CA LEU A 28 -8.50 -10.96 -4.69
C LEU A 28 -8.46 -12.24 -3.89
N GLU A 29 -7.66 -12.21 -2.83
CA GLU A 29 -7.77 -13.23 -1.80
C GLU A 29 -9.07 -12.93 -1.07
N GLY A 30 -10.07 -13.76 -1.32
CA GLY A 30 -11.43 -13.52 -0.86
C GLY A 30 -11.46 -13.33 0.66
N CYS A 31 -12.10 -12.25 1.10
CA CYS A 31 -12.41 -12.04 2.50
C CYS A 31 -13.57 -12.94 2.95
N GLY A 32 -13.57 -13.33 4.23
CA GLY A 32 -14.77 -13.89 4.85
C GLY A 32 -15.89 -12.85 4.85
N GLY A 33 -17.12 -13.25 4.54
CA GLY A 33 -18.26 -12.32 4.47
C GLY A 33 -18.50 -11.52 5.76
N ALA A 34 -18.23 -12.13 6.93
CA ALA A 34 -18.32 -11.47 8.23
C ALA A 34 -17.37 -10.27 8.38
N PHE A 35 -16.16 -10.36 7.81
CA PHE A 35 -15.20 -9.25 7.84
C PHE A 35 -15.68 -8.05 7.04
N VAL A 36 -16.26 -8.28 5.86
CA VAL A 36 -16.77 -7.17 5.02
C VAL A 36 -17.81 -6.36 5.79
N SER A 37 -18.70 -7.02 6.53
CA SER A 37 -19.66 -6.35 7.41
C SER A 37 -18.98 -5.56 8.53
N SER A 38 -18.00 -6.16 9.22
CA SER A 38 -17.21 -5.51 10.29
C SER A 38 -16.48 -4.25 9.80
N VAL A 39 -15.87 -4.28 8.61
CA VAL A 39 -15.25 -3.10 8.00
C VAL A 39 -16.28 -2.02 7.73
N ILE A 40 -17.42 -2.37 7.13
CA ILE A 40 -18.48 -1.41 6.82
C ILE A 40 -19.01 -0.76 8.10
N GLU A 41 -19.20 -1.53 9.17
CA GLU A 41 -19.61 -1.03 10.49
C GLU A 41 -18.55 -0.08 11.07
N SER A 42 -17.28 -0.47 11.05
CA SER A 42 -16.16 0.36 11.50
C SER A 42 -16.06 1.68 10.73
N VAL A 43 -16.21 1.63 9.40
CA VAL A 43 -16.24 2.82 8.53
C VAL A 43 -17.42 3.73 8.86
N ARG A 44 -18.61 3.16 9.10
CA ARG A 44 -19.81 3.95 9.50
C ARG A 44 -19.68 4.57 10.89
N ALA A 45 -18.98 3.90 11.81
CA ALA A 45 -18.78 4.37 13.16
C ALA A 45 -17.66 5.43 13.28
N THR A 46 -16.89 5.65 12.21
CA THR A 46 -15.72 6.54 12.23
C THR A 46 -15.92 7.72 11.26
N PRO A 47 -16.40 8.89 11.72
CA PRO A 47 -16.76 10.01 10.84
C PRO A 47 -15.65 10.48 9.88
N ARG A 48 -14.37 10.37 10.27
CA ARG A 48 -13.25 10.73 9.38
C ARG A 48 -13.18 9.87 8.10
N LEU A 49 -13.81 8.69 8.12
CA LEU A 49 -13.92 7.75 7.00
C LEU A 49 -15.18 7.98 6.17
N ASP A 50 -15.98 9.02 6.42
CA ASP A 50 -17.19 9.29 5.63
C ASP A 50 -16.87 9.43 4.13
N SER A 51 -15.78 10.13 3.80
CA SER A 51 -15.33 10.27 2.41
C SER A 51 -14.91 8.94 1.74
N LEU A 52 -14.55 7.90 2.50
CA LEU A 52 -14.26 6.57 1.94
C LEU A 52 -15.53 5.97 1.30
N ARG A 53 -16.69 6.21 1.90
CA ARG A 53 -17.99 5.70 1.40
C ARG A 53 -18.43 6.38 0.11
N ALA A 54 -17.99 7.63 -0.10
CA ALA A 54 -18.30 8.41 -1.29
C ALA A 54 -17.24 8.29 -2.40
N MET A 55 -16.08 7.70 -2.09
CA MET A 55 -14.98 7.57 -3.03
C MET A 55 -15.33 6.60 -4.15
N VAL A 56 -15.13 7.03 -5.39
CA VAL A 56 -15.32 6.23 -6.60
C VAL A 56 -14.02 6.17 -7.41
N PRO A 57 -13.87 5.21 -8.35
CA PRO A 57 -12.67 5.08 -9.17
C PRO A 57 -12.21 6.38 -9.84
N CYS A 58 -13.16 7.22 -10.27
CA CYS A 58 -12.89 8.53 -10.84
C CYS A 58 -12.04 9.42 -9.95
N ASP A 59 -12.22 9.38 -8.63
CA ASP A 59 -11.52 10.28 -7.71
C ASP A 59 -10.01 10.02 -7.72
N LEU A 60 -9.62 8.74 -7.67
CA LEU A 60 -8.21 8.36 -7.78
C LEU A 60 -7.68 8.54 -9.19
N TRP A 61 -8.44 8.18 -10.23
CA TRP A 61 -8.00 8.33 -11.62
C TRP A 61 -7.74 9.80 -11.96
N THR A 62 -8.64 10.72 -11.60
CA THR A 62 -8.44 12.16 -11.78
C THR A 62 -7.27 12.69 -10.95
N ALA A 63 -7.11 12.22 -9.71
CA ALA A 63 -5.98 12.60 -8.89
C ALA A 63 -4.64 12.16 -9.50
N ILE A 64 -4.57 11.00 -10.15
CA ILE A 64 -3.37 10.53 -10.86
C ILE A 64 -3.20 11.31 -12.18
N GLY A 65 -4.26 11.52 -12.96
CA GLY A 65 -4.19 12.16 -14.28
C GLY A 65 -3.43 11.31 -15.30
N ASN A 66 -2.57 11.94 -16.10
CA ASN A 66 -1.71 11.27 -17.08
C ASN A 66 -0.38 10.75 -16.48
N ARG A 67 -0.28 10.67 -15.16
CA ARG A 67 0.93 10.27 -14.42
C ARG A 67 1.03 8.76 -14.27
N THR A 68 2.21 8.29 -13.90
CA THR A 68 2.38 6.94 -13.34
C THR A 68 2.26 6.98 -11.81
N LEU A 69 1.38 6.16 -11.25
CA LEU A 69 1.36 5.84 -9.83
C LEU A 69 2.14 4.54 -9.58
N TRP A 70 3.27 4.66 -8.91
CA TRP A 70 4.16 3.55 -8.57
C TRP A 70 3.94 3.07 -7.13
N PHE A 71 3.90 1.76 -6.95
CA PHE A 71 3.95 1.09 -5.65
C PHE A 71 5.28 0.35 -5.52
N PHE A 72 6.21 0.91 -4.75
CA PHE A 72 7.50 0.27 -4.48
C PHE A 72 7.51 -0.31 -3.07
N GLY A 73 7.68 -1.62 -2.95
CA GLY A 73 7.79 -2.23 -1.63
C GLY A 73 7.69 -3.73 -1.62
N ASP A 74 7.50 -4.28 -0.43
CA ASP A 74 7.41 -5.73 -0.21
C ASP A 74 6.07 -6.33 -0.68
N SER A 75 5.74 -7.52 -0.20
CA SER A 75 4.49 -8.21 -0.53
C SER A 75 3.22 -7.47 -0.09
N GLN A 76 3.28 -6.56 0.90
CA GLN A 76 2.18 -5.62 1.19
C GLN A 76 2.02 -4.59 0.08
N GLY A 77 3.14 -4.06 -0.43
CA GLY A 77 3.14 -3.15 -1.59
C GLY A 77 2.52 -3.82 -2.81
N GLN A 78 2.88 -5.07 -3.07
CA GLN A 78 2.33 -5.87 -4.16
C GLN A 78 0.81 -6.07 -4.06
N ARG A 79 0.31 -6.49 -2.89
CA ARG A 79 -1.14 -6.69 -2.71
C ARG A 79 -1.90 -5.37 -2.70
N PHE A 80 -1.30 -4.29 -2.20
CA PHE A 80 -1.88 -2.96 -2.29
C PHE A 80 -2.01 -2.49 -3.74
N TYR A 81 -0.98 -2.67 -4.56
CA TYR A 81 -1.05 -2.44 -6.01
C TYR A 81 -2.19 -3.22 -6.67
N ARG A 82 -2.35 -4.51 -6.34
CA ARG A 82 -3.45 -5.33 -6.89
C ARG A 82 -4.81 -4.74 -6.55
N GLN A 83 -5.00 -4.27 -5.32
CA GLN A 83 -6.24 -3.59 -4.90
C GLN A 83 -6.44 -2.28 -5.66
N ALA A 84 -5.42 -1.43 -5.76
CA ALA A 84 -5.52 -0.15 -6.45
C ALA A 84 -5.80 -0.33 -7.95
N ARG A 85 -5.14 -1.29 -8.59
CA ARG A 85 -5.40 -1.71 -9.98
C ARG A 85 -6.84 -2.19 -10.16
N CYS A 86 -7.34 -3.00 -9.22
CA CYS A 86 -8.71 -3.47 -9.22
C CYS A 86 -9.71 -2.30 -9.11
N PHE A 87 -9.47 -1.38 -8.18
CA PHE A 87 -10.30 -0.19 -8.00
C PHE A 87 -10.35 0.67 -9.28
N LEU A 88 -9.24 0.77 -10.01
CA LEU A 88 -9.12 1.51 -11.27
C LEU A 88 -9.53 0.72 -12.52
N ARG A 89 -10.09 -0.49 -12.38
CA ARG A 89 -10.50 -1.35 -13.51
C ARG A 89 -11.34 -0.64 -14.58
N PRO A 90 -12.30 0.26 -14.24
CA PRO A 90 -13.05 0.99 -15.26
C PRO A 90 -12.23 1.86 -16.21
N PHE A 91 -10.96 2.14 -15.86
CA PHE A 91 -10.05 2.97 -16.67
C PHE A 91 -8.91 2.18 -17.31
N HIS A 92 -8.90 0.85 -17.26
CA HIS A 92 -7.84 0.07 -17.92
C HIS A 92 -7.87 0.28 -19.43
N ASP A 93 -6.69 0.33 -20.04
CA ASP A 93 -6.52 0.52 -21.49
C ASP A 93 -5.51 -0.48 -22.10
N PRO A 94 -5.94 -1.37 -23.00
CA PRO A 94 -7.33 -1.67 -23.36
C PRO A 94 -8.17 -2.22 -22.20
N PRO A 95 -9.51 -2.13 -22.29
CA PRO A 95 -10.40 -2.78 -21.34
C PRO A 95 -10.19 -4.30 -21.30
N GLY A 96 -10.23 -4.89 -20.11
CA GLY A 96 -10.16 -6.35 -19.95
C GLY A 96 -8.75 -6.94 -20.11
N GLN A 97 -7.70 -6.12 -20.08
CA GLN A 97 -6.32 -6.62 -20.06
C GLN A 97 -6.09 -7.66 -18.94
N PRO A 98 -5.26 -8.68 -19.20
CA PRO A 98 -4.80 -9.59 -18.16
C PRO A 98 -4.19 -8.83 -16.99
N LEU A 99 -4.43 -9.37 -15.80
CA LEU A 99 -3.96 -8.78 -14.57
C LEU A 99 -2.44 -8.95 -14.46
N GLY A 100 -1.70 -7.84 -14.53
CA GLY A 100 -0.27 -7.79 -14.18
C GLY A 100 0.64 -8.04 -15.37
N GLN A 101 0.62 -7.10 -16.31
CA GLN A 101 1.52 -7.14 -17.45
C GLN A 101 2.92 -6.72 -17.02
N LEU A 102 3.93 -7.29 -17.69
CA LEU A 102 5.30 -6.80 -17.56
C LEU A 102 5.34 -5.32 -17.91
N PHE A 103 6.20 -4.57 -17.23
CA PHE A 103 6.40 -3.14 -17.49
C PHE A 103 6.68 -2.80 -18.96
N THR A 104 7.36 -3.70 -19.67
CA THR A 104 7.71 -3.56 -21.08
C THR A 104 7.75 -4.93 -21.74
N GLU A 105 7.32 -5.02 -23.00
CA GLU A 105 7.47 -6.20 -23.85
C GLU A 105 8.80 -6.20 -24.63
N ASP A 106 9.53 -5.08 -24.64
CA ASP A 106 10.85 -4.98 -25.29
C ASP A 106 11.89 -5.82 -24.54
N PRO A 107 12.42 -6.90 -25.14
CA PRO A 107 13.39 -7.77 -24.48
C PRO A 107 14.69 -7.06 -24.11
N ASN A 108 15.13 -6.07 -24.89
CA ASN A 108 16.34 -5.30 -24.57
C ASN A 108 16.12 -4.47 -23.31
N TYR A 109 14.92 -3.89 -23.17
CA TYR A 109 14.58 -3.12 -21.99
C TYR A 109 14.37 -4.01 -20.76
N GLN A 110 13.77 -5.20 -20.91
CA GLN A 110 13.71 -6.19 -19.83
C GLN A 110 15.11 -6.63 -19.36
N GLN A 111 16.06 -6.81 -20.28
CA GLN A 111 17.45 -7.13 -19.94
C GLN A 111 18.14 -5.97 -19.21
N LEU A 112 17.89 -4.72 -19.61
CA LEU A 112 18.38 -3.53 -18.90
C LEU A 112 17.86 -3.51 -17.46
N ILE A 113 16.54 -3.68 -17.27
CA ILE A 113 15.93 -3.75 -15.93
C ILE A 113 16.55 -4.89 -15.12
N HIS A 114 16.70 -6.07 -15.73
CA HIS A 114 17.30 -7.20 -15.05
C HIS A 114 18.72 -6.89 -14.60
N ARG A 115 19.58 -6.41 -15.50
CA ARG A 115 20.98 -6.10 -15.20
C ARG A 115 21.13 -5.00 -14.14
N GLU A 116 20.34 -3.94 -14.24
CA GLU A 116 20.53 -2.75 -13.40
C GLU A 116 19.75 -2.80 -12.08
N LEU A 117 18.65 -3.55 -12.01
CA LEU A 117 17.75 -3.53 -10.84
C LEU A 117 17.50 -4.90 -10.20
N LEU A 118 17.73 -6.01 -10.91
CA LEU A 118 17.40 -7.35 -10.41
C LEU A 118 18.61 -8.25 -10.20
N ALA A 119 19.69 -8.04 -10.95
CA ALA A 119 20.89 -8.86 -10.88
C ALA A 119 21.55 -8.75 -9.50
N GLY A 120 21.87 -9.90 -8.91
CA GLY A 120 22.51 -9.99 -7.60
C GLY A 120 21.55 -10.04 -6.39
N TYR A 121 20.23 -10.17 -6.62
CA TYR A 121 19.22 -10.18 -5.55
C TYR A 121 18.45 -11.50 -5.37
N ASP A 122 19.07 -12.62 -5.70
CA ASP A 122 18.45 -13.96 -5.70
C ASP A 122 17.80 -14.37 -4.36
N CYS A 123 18.18 -13.73 -3.25
CA CYS A 123 17.76 -14.09 -1.89
C CYS A 123 16.47 -13.44 -1.38
N CYS A 124 15.97 -12.40 -2.04
CA CYS A 124 15.35 -11.32 -1.26
C CYS A 124 14.05 -10.74 -1.84
N GLY A 125 13.40 -11.47 -2.75
CA GLY A 125 12.05 -11.15 -3.25
C GLY A 125 11.97 -9.81 -3.97
N VAL A 126 13.01 -9.46 -4.72
CA VAL A 126 12.95 -8.43 -5.75
C VAL A 126 12.33 -9.05 -7.00
N ALA A 127 11.39 -8.38 -7.66
CA ALA A 127 10.71 -8.93 -8.83
C ALA A 127 10.58 -7.88 -9.95
N GLN A 128 10.43 -8.38 -11.18
CA GLN A 128 10.17 -7.55 -12.36
C GLN A 128 8.99 -6.59 -12.11
N PRO A 129 9.09 -5.33 -12.58
CA PRO A 129 7.99 -4.40 -12.48
C PRO A 129 6.81 -4.85 -13.33
N MET A 130 5.62 -4.59 -12.80
CA MET A 130 4.36 -4.83 -13.49
C MET A 130 3.58 -3.52 -13.60
N CYS A 131 2.89 -3.32 -14.72
CA CYS A 131 2.07 -2.13 -14.94
C CYS A 131 0.70 -2.47 -15.53
N THR A 132 -0.21 -1.51 -15.39
CA THR A 132 -1.48 -1.49 -16.08
C THR A 132 -1.66 -0.09 -16.62
N ASN A 133 -1.87 0.01 -17.94
CA ASN A 133 -2.13 1.27 -18.60
C ASN A 133 -3.55 1.73 -18.29
N LEU A 134 -3.71 3.04 -18.17
CA LEU A 134 -4.98 3.69 -17.92
C LEU A 134 -5.35 4.58 -19.11
N VAL A 135 -6.64 4.73 -19.35
CA VAL A 135 -7.15 5.68 -20.33
C VAL A 135 -6.64 7.09 -20.00
N GLY A 136 -6.19 7.81 -21.02
CA GLY A 136 -5.57 9.14 -20.88
C GLY A 136 -4.05 9.10 -20.68
N GLY A 137 -3.41 7.94 -20.87
CA GLY A 137 -1.95 7.79 -20.85
C GLY A 137 -1.34 7.62 -19.46
N GLY A 138 -2.15 7.66 -18.40
CA GLY A 138 -1.70 7.34 -17.04
C GLY A 138 -1.38 5.85 -16.88
N ARG A 139 -0.66 5.51 -15.81
CA ARG A 139 -0.30 4.11 -15.50
C ARG A 139 -0.38 3.84 -14.01
N ILE A 140 -0.67 2.61 -13.65
CA ILE A 140 -0.48 2.09 -12.28
C ILE A 140 0.53 0.96 -12.32
N CYS A 141 1.58 1.06 -11.52
CA CYS A 141 2.73 0.19 -11.60
C CYS A 141 3.20 -0.28 -10.23
N HIS A 142 3.88 -1.41 -10.19
CA HIS A 142 4.46 -1.97 -8.98
C HIS A 142 5.84 -2.55 -9.25
N PHE A 143 6.77 -2.31 -8.32
CA PHE A 143 8.08 -2.94 -8.30
C PHE A 143 8.29 -3.59 -6.92
N ARG A 144 8.49 -4.91 -6.88
CA ARG A 144 8.67 -5.60 -5.60
C ARG A 144 10.10 -5.41 -5.10
N VAL A 145 10.23 -4.95 -3.86
CA VAL A 145 11.50 -4.74 -3.19
C VAL A 145 11.32 -4.91 -1.68
N ASN A 146 11.82 -6.02 -1.13
CA ASN A 146 11.56 -6.34 0.27
C ASN A 146 12.50 -5.63 1.27
N LYS A 147 13.71 -5.23 0.85
CA LYS A 147 14.79 -4.76 1.74
C LYS A 147 15.13 -3.29 1.47
N GLY A 148 15.57 -2.59 2.53
CA GLY A 148 15.83 -1.14 2.47
C GLY A 148 16.99 -0.75 1.55
N TRP A 149 18.10 -1.50 1.56
CA TRP A 149 19.23 -1.23 0.66
C TRP A 149 18.84 -1.36 -0.82
N HIS A 150 17.98 -2.33 -1.16
CA HIS A 150 17.49 -2.50 -2.52
C HIS A 150 16.54 -1.36 -2.91
N MET A 151 15.72 -0.87 -1.97
CA MET A 151 14.90 0.32 -2.20
C MET A 151 15.78 1.55 -2.49
N LEU A 152 16.87 1.72 -1.73
CA LEU A 152 17.80 2.82 -1.95
C LEU A 152 18.42 2.74 -3.35
N GLN A 153 18.86 1.56 -3.78
CA GLN A 153 19.41 1.34 -5.12
C GLN A 153 18.36 1.60 -6.21
N LEU A 154 17.11 1.19 -5.99
CA LEU A 154 16.00 1.49 -6.89
C LEU A 154 15.77 3.00 -7.03
N LEU A 155 15.72 3.74 -5.92
CA LEU A 155 15.56 5.21 -5.93
C LEU A 155 16.73 5.92 -6.64
N GLN A 156 17.95 5.40 -6.50
CA GLN A 156 19.13 5.91 -7.21
C GLN A 156 19.08 5.63 -8.73
N ARG A 157 18.25 4.68 -9.17
CA ARG A 157 18.20 4.17 -10.56
C ARG A 157 16.81 4.29 -11.19
N LEU A 158 15.99 5.23 -10.73
CA LEU A 158 14.63 5.46 -11.25
C LEU A 158 14.58 5.68 -12.77
N HIS A 159 15.65 6.24 -13.34
CA HIS A 159 15.78 6.42 -14.79
C HIS A 159 15.70 5.10 -15.57
N VAL A 160 16.10 3.96 -14.98
CA VAL A 160 15.96 2.64 -15.59
C VAL A 160 14.48 2.29 -15.82
N LEU A 161 13.56 2.77 -14.98
CA LEU A 161 12.13 2.56 -15.13
C LEU A 161 11.43 3.70 -15.90
N ASN A 162 12.19 4.63 -16.47
CA ASN A 162 11.67 5.84 -17.11
C ASN A 162 10.65 6.60 -16.22
N VAL A 163 10.89 6.60 -14.90
CA VAL A 163 10.08 7.32 -13.93
C VAL A 163 10.26 8.81 -14.15
N GLN A 164 9.15 9.53 -14.24
CA GLN A 164 9.13 10.96 -14.53
C GLN A 164 9.02 11.78 -13.25
N LYS A 165 9.56 13.01 -13.24
CA LYS A 165 9.46 13.92 -12.09
C LYS A 165 8.03 14.21 -11.63
N HIS A 166 7.06 14.15 -12.54
CA HIS A 166 5.65 14.38 -12.21
C HIS A 166 4.95 13.11 -11.71
N ASP A 167 5.55 11.92 -11.81
CA ASP A 167 4.98 10.67 -11.29
C ASP A 167 4.78 10.73 -9.76
N VAL A 168 3.97 9.80 -9.25
CA VAL A 168 3.75 9.60 -7.81
C VAL A 168 4.30 8.25 -7.41
N ILE A 169 5.13 8.19 -6.38
CA ILE A 169 5.64 6.94 -5.80
C ILE A 169 5.13 6.79 -4.37
N ASP A 170 4.29 5.79 -4.14
CA ASP A 170 4.00 5.25 -2.82
C ASP A 170 5.01 4.14 -2.51
N PHE A 171 5.86 4.36 -1.50
CA PHE A 171 6.91 3.39 -1.17
C PHE A 171 7.00 3.05 0.31
N ASN A 172 7.38 1.80 0.57
CA ASN A 172 7.55 1.28 1.92
C ASN A 172 8.53 0.11 1.92
N VAL A 173 9.30 0.02 3.00
CA VAL A 173 10.08 -1.17 3.35
C VAL A 173 9.97 -1.37 4.85
N GLY A 174 9.47 -2.51 5.30
CA GLY A 174 9.46 -2.80 6.72
C GLY A 174 8.99 -4.20 7.08
N LEU A 175 8.11 -4.82 6.30
CA LEU A 175 7.61 -6.17 6.63
C LEU A 175 8.73 -7.19 6.82
N TRP A 176 9.77 -7.10 5.99
CA TRP A 176 10.93 -8.00 5.99
C TRP A 176 12.08 -7.53 6.88
N HIS A 177 11.87 -6.50 7.69
CA HIS A 177 12.84 -6.05 8.68
C HIS A 177 12.37 -6.47 10.06
N HIS A 178 13.31 -6.93 10.89
CA HIS A 178 13.05 -7.35 12.24
C HIS A 178 13.90 -6.52 13.20
N MET A 179 13.36 -6.20 14.37
CA MET A 179 14.06 -5.36 15.35
C MET A 179 15.44 -5.93 15.73
N LYS A 180 15.56 -7.26 15.78
CA LYS A 180 16.79 -7.99 16.09
C LYS A 180 17.94 -7.75 15.10
N ASP A 181 17.62 -7.35 13.86
CA ASP A 181 18.63 -7.05 12.84
C ASP A 181 19.35 -5.72 13.11
N ASN A 182 18.75 -4.85 13.94
CA ASN A 182 19.29 -3.57 14.39
C ASN A 182 19.86 -2.64 13.28
N ASN A 183 19.35 -2.77 12.05
CA ASN A 183 19.81 -1.98 10.90
C ASN A 183 18.71 -1.08 10.30
N TYR A 184 17.47 -1.21 10.75
CA TYR A 184 16.32 -0.53 10.16
C TYR A 184 16.43 1.00 10.26
N THR A 185 16.90 1.54 11.39
CA THR A 185 17.11 2.99 11.55
C THR A 185 18.10 3.54 10.54
N GLN A 186 19.27 2.90 10.41
CA GLN A 186 20.31 3.32 9.44
C GLN A 186 19.79 3.25 8.01
N LEU A 187 19.02 2.20 7.68
CA LEU A 187 18.41 2.02 6.37
C LEU A 187 17.42 3.13 6.02
N VAL A 188 16.50 3.43 6.94
CA VAL A 188 15.51 4.49 6.72
C VAL A 188 16.19 5.86 6.66
N GLN A 189 17.23 6.09 7.47
CA GLN A 189 18.04 7.31 7.39
C GLN A 189 18.72 7.45 6.02
N ALA A 190 19.34 6.38 5.49
CA ALA A 190 19.98 6.42 4.19
C ALA A 190 19.00 6.72 3.04
N LEU A 191 17.76 6.21 3.13
CA LEU A 191 16.68 6.56 2.20
C LEU A 191 16.33 8.05 2.31
N ALA A 192 16.12 8.55 3.53
CA ALA A 192 15.82 9.95 3.80
C ALA A 192 16.92 10.90 3.31
N ASP A 193 18.19 10.57 3.55
CA ASP A 193 19.35 11.34 3.09
C ASP A 193 19.40 11.40 1.56
N HIS A 194 19.12 10.28 0.88
CA HIS A 194 19.03 10.25 -0.58
C HIS A 194 17.91 11.15 -1.10
N VAL A 195 16.74 11.13 -0.46
CA VAL A 195 15.62 12.01 -0.82
C VAL A 195 15.99 13.47 -0.62
N ALA A 196 16.58 13.83 0.52
CA ALA A 196 17.00 15.19 0.81
C ALA A 196 18.02 15.70 -0.22
N ALA A 197 19.00 14.88 -0.58
CA ALA A 197 20.06 15.23 -1.54
C ALA A 197 19.56 15.34 -2.99
N ASN A 198 18.49 14.66 -3.36
CA ASN A 198 18.02 14.55 -4.75
C ASN A 198 16.60 15.11 -4.97
N ARG A 199 16.04 15.85 -4.01
CA ARG A 199 14.64 16.30 -4.04
C ARG A 199 14.23 16.98 -5.36
N ALA A 200 15.13 17.74 -5.98
CA ALA A 200 14.83 18.46 -7.22
C ALA A 200 14.63 17.57 -8.45
N SER A 201 15.18 16.36 -8.46
CA SER A 201 15.10 15.40 -9.58
C SER A 201 14.15 14.23 -9.30
N LEU A 202 13.77 14.00 -8.04
CA LEU A 202 12.88 12.92 -7.65
C LEU A 202 11.41 13.23 -8.00
N PRO A 203 10.60 12.18 -8.23
CA PRO A 203 9.15 12.32 -8.37
C PRO A 203 8.47 12.68 -7.03
N HIS A 204 7.14 12.83 -7.04
CA HIS A 204 6.39 13.01 -5.80
C HIS A 204 6.43 11.72 -4.96
N LEU A 205 7.21 11.74 -3.89
CA LEU A 205 7.39 10.59 -3.00
C LEU A 205 6.40 10.63 -1.84
N LEU A 206 5.77 9.49 -1.54
CA LEU A 206 4.92 9.26 -0.39
C LEU A 206 5.50 8.06 0.39
N TRP A 207 5.86 8.25 1.65
CA TRP A 207 6.24 7.15 2.52
C TRP A 207 4.98 6.50 3.07
N ARG A 208 4.69 5.28 2.62
CA ARG A 208 3.65 4.47 3.22
C ARG A 208 4.20 3.89 4.51
N ASP A 209 3.52 4.15 5.62
CA ASP A 209 3.86 3.49 6.87
C ASP A 209 3.63 1.97 6.75
N ASN A 210 4.12 1.20 7.71
CA ASN A 210 3.86 -0.23 7.73
C ASN A 210 2.42 -0.45 8.19
N SER A 211 1.67 -1.27 7.47
CA SER A 211 0.38 -1.77 7.94
C SER A 211 0.57 -2.65 9.18
N PRO A 212 -0.43 -2.71 10.09
CA PRO A 212 -0.35 -3.56 11.26
C PRO A 212 -0.39 -5.03 10.86
N GLN A 213 0.22 -5.86 11.70
CA GLN A 213 0.06 -7.31 11.69
C GLN A 213 -0.73 -7.70 12.94
N HIS A 214 -1.38 -8.86 12.92
CA HIS A 214 -2.27 -9.28 14.01
C HIS A 214 -1.98 -10.70 14.50
N PHE A 215 -0.71 -11.09 14.62
CA PHE A 215 -0.34 -12.39 15.18
C PHE A 215 -0.76 -12.51 16.65
N ASP A 216 -1.05 -13.73 17.12
CA ASP A 216 -1.39 -13.98 18.53
C ASP A 216 -0.13 -14.00 19.42
N ILE A 217 0.60 -12.89 19.44
CA ILE A 217 1.80 -12.64 20.25
C ILE A 217 1.80 -11.20 20.78
N GLU A 218 2.81 -10.84 21.57
CA GLU A 218 2.98 -9.48 22.06
C GLU A 218 3.03 -8.49 20.88
N HIS A 219 2.18 -7.45 20.95
CA HIS A 219 2.03 -6.40 19.92
C HIS A 219 1.59 -6.84 18.53
N GLY A 220 1.31 -8.12 18.29
CA GLY A 220 0.79 -8.65 17.03
C GLY A 220 1.72 -8.62 15.81
N GLU A 221 2.98 -8.20 15.97
CA GLU A 221 3.96 -8.14 14.86
C GLU A 221 4.63 -9.49 14.61
N PHE A 222 4.93 -9.83 13.36
CA PHE A 222 5.64 -11.07 13.05
C PHE A 222 7.03 -11.06 13.72
N PRO A 223 7.38 -12.11 14.49
CA PRO A 223 8.64 -12.16 15.22
C PRO A 223 9.82 -12.35 14.25
N HIS A 224 11.06 -12.33 14.75
CA HIS A 224 12.19 -12.69 13.91
C HIS A 224 12.03 -14.14 13.38
N PRO A 225 12.41 -14.47 12.14
CA PRO A 225 12.21 -15.82 11.56
C PRO A 225 12.81 -16.94 12.40
N SER A 226 13.92 -16.68 13.11
CA SER A 226 14.52 -17.63 14.05
C SER A 226 13.67 -17.95 15.28
N GLU A 227 12.64 -17.15 15.56
CA GLU A 227 11.77 -17.25 16.74
C GLU A 227 10.32 -17.62 16.37
N ALA A 228 9.94 -17.43 15.10
CA ALA A 228 8.59 -17.68 14.59
C ALA A 228 8.06 -19.07 14.93
N GLY A 229 8.88 -20.12 14.74
CA GLY A 229 8.47 -21.50 15.06
C GLY A 229 8.10 -21.71 16.53
N LYS A 230 8.74 -20.99 17.46
CA LYS A 230 8.46 -21.06 18.91
C LYS A 230 7.27 -20.20 19.29
N LEU A 231 7.20 -18.97 18.78
CA LEU A 231 6.22 -17.97 19.21
C LEU A 231 4.86 -18.14 18.53
N MET A 232 4.83 -18.75 17.34
CA MET A 232 3.61 -18.86 16.53
C MET A 232 3.07 -20.29 16.42
N SER A 233 3.64 -21.27 17.13
CA SER A 233 3.18 -22.67 17.09
C SER A 233 2.39 -23.06 18.34
N PRO A 234 1.16 -23.59 18.20
CA PRO A 234 0.37 -23.68 16.97
C PRO A 234 -0.12 -22.29 16.53
N PHE A 235 -0.39 -22.10 15.24
CA PHE A 235 -0.97 -20.86 14.74
C PHE A 235 -2.41 -20.73 15.24
N LYS A 236 -2.72 -19.65 15.96
CA LYS A 236 -4.03 -19.41 16.62
C LYS A 236 -4.93 -18.42 15.89
N GLY A 237 -4.61 -18.13 14.63
CA GLY A 237 -5.29 -17.09 13.85
C GLY A 237 -4.84 -15.69 14.22
N CYS A 238 -5.49 -14.71 13.58
CA CYS A 238 -5.23 -13.31 13.82
C CYS A 238 -6.06 -12.79 14.99
N LYS A 239 -5.50 -11.88 15.80
CA LYS A 239 -6.13 -11.37 17.03
C LYS A 239 -6.19 -9.85 17.04
N PRO A 240 -7.25 -9.26 17.59
CA PRO A 240 -7.29 -7.82 17.80
C PRO A 240 -6.20 -7.41 18.80
N PHE A 241 -5.67 -6.20 18.65
CA PHE A 241 -4.78 -5.64 19.65
C PHE A 241 -5.50 -5.50 21.00
N LYS A 242 -4.84 -5.90 22.08
CA LYS A 242 -5.38 -5.80 23.43
C LYS A 242 -5.24 -4.38 23.94
N ASN A 243 -6.29 -3.83 24.54
CA ASN A 243 -6.28 -2.51 25.17
C ASN A 243 -5.85 -1.39 24.20
N VAL A 244 -6.24 -1.46 22.93
CA VAL A 244 -6.04 -0.40 21.93
C VAL A 244 -7.40 0.04 21.40
N THR A 245 -7.56 1.32 21.19
CA THR A 245 -8.81 1.91 20.69
C THR A 245 -8.49 2.96 19.64
N LEU A 246 -9.23 2.91 18.52
CA LEU A 246 -9.22 3.96 17.51
C LEU A 246 -10.07 5.13 17.98
N GLN A 247 -9.47 6.30 18.07
CA GLN A 247 -10.13 7.53 18.46
C GLN A 247 -10.85 8.20 17.28
N PRO A 248 -11.85 9.06 17.53
CA PRO A 248 -12.58 9.76 16.46
C PRO A 248 -11.70 10.60 15.52
N ASP A 249 -10.58 11.13 16.03
CA ASP A 249 -9.59 11.89 15.26
C ASP A 249 -8.66 11.00 14.41
N GLY A 250 -8.76 9.68 14.55
CA GLY A 250 -7.94 8.70 13.86
C GLY A 250 -6.63 8.35 14.56
N SER A 251 -6.37 8.89 15.75
CA SER A 251 -5.27 8.43 16.60
C SER A 251 -5.60 7.08 17.26
N LEU A 252 -4.57 6.37 17.71
CA LEU A 252 -4.72 5.18 18.54
C LEU A 252 -4.35 5.53 19.98
N SER A 253 -5.09 4.98 20.94
CA SER A 253 -4.77 5.12 22.36
C SER A 253 -4.97 3.80 23.10
N GLY A 254 -4.46 3.72 24.34
CA GLY A 254 -4.74 2.62 25.26
C GLY A 254 -3.51 2.10 26.00
N GLY A 255 -3.61 0.87 26.53
CA GLY A 255 -2.61 0.27 27.40
C GLY A 255 -1.38 -0.30 26.66
N ASP A 256 -1.49 -0.57 25.36
CA ASP A 256 -0.36 -0.97 24.53
C ASP A 256 0.26 0.27 23.85
N GLY A 257 1.23 0.88 24.54
CA GLY A 257 1.92 2.08 24.05
C GLY A 257 2.75 1.85 22.79
N HIS A 258 3.13 0.60 22.50
CA HIS A 258 3.86 0.26 21.27
C HIS A 258 2.92 0.29 20.07
N VAL A 259 1.76 -0.37 20.18
CA VAL A 259 0.74 -0.36 19.11
C VAL A 259 0.15 1.04 18.92
N ALA A 260 -0.15 1.76 20.01
CA ALA A 260 -0.66 3.12 19.94
C ALA A 260 0.31 4.09 19.25
N ALA A 261 1.62 3.84 19.33
CA ALA A 261 2.66 4.62 18.66
C ALA A 261 2.93 4.18 17.20
N GLY A 262 2.14 3.26 16.63
CA GLY A 262 2.32 2.79 15.26
C GLY A 262 3.21 1.56 15.10
N GLY A 263 3.60 0.89 16.19
CA GLY A 263 4.62 -0.17 16.17
C GLY A 263 6.04 0.39 15.98
N TRP A 264 7.05 -0.47 16.19
CA TRP A 264 8.44 0.01 16.21
C TRP A 264 8.92 0.54 14.86
N ARG A 265 8.45 -0.06 13.75
CA ARG A 265 8.85 0.35 12.39
C ARG A 265 8.39 1.77 12.10
N ASN A 266 7.15 2.12 12.46
CA ASN A 266 6.60 3.45 12.18
C ASN A 266 7.11 4.47 13.18
N LYS A 267 7.34 4.08 14.44
CA LYS A 267 8.01 4.92 15.46
C LYS A 267 9.40 5.38 15.00
N ILE A 268 10.13 4.53 14.28
CA ILE A 268 11.43 4.88 13.68
C ILE A 268 11.25 5.66 12.38
N SER A 269 10.49 5.11 11.43
CA SER A 269 10.51 5.61 10.06
C SER A 269 9.74 6.91 9.82
N THR A 270 8.61 7.09 10.51
CA THR A 270 7.75 8.28 10.34
C THR A 270 8.48 9.58 10.62
N PRO A 271 9.12 9.79 11.80
CA PRO A 271 9.80 11.05 12.07
C PRO A 271 10.98 11.31 11.13
N ILE A 272 11.71 10.26 10.73
CA ILE A 272 12.84 10.39 9.79
C ILE A 272 12.35 10.86 8.41
N MET A 273 11.30 10.24 7.88
CA MET A 273 10.74 10.58 6.57
C MET A 273 10.08 11.96 6.57
N GLN A 274 9.37 12.31 7.66
CA GLN A 274 8.80 13.65 7.82
C GLN A 274 9.89 14.73 7.89
N ALA A 275 10.99 14.50 8.60
CA ALA A 275 12.13 15.41 8.64
C ALA A 275 12.77 15.59 7.25
N ALA A 276 12.77 14.54 6.43
CA ALA A 276 13.18 14.60 5.03
C ALA A 276 12.13 15.22 4.09
N GLY A 277 11.01 15.73 4.64
CA GLY A 277 9.91 16.35 3.90
C GLY A 277 9.12 15.39 3.01
N VAL A 278 9.14 14.10 3.31
CA VAL A 278 8.34 13.08 2.60
C VAL A 278 6.98 12.96 3.30
N PRO A 279 5.86 13.25 2.61
CA PRO A 279 4.53 13.00 3.14
C PRO A 279 4.31 11.55 3.53
N ILE A 280 3.53 11.33 4.59
CA ILE A 280 3.21 10.00 5.10
C ILE A 280 1.84 9.58 4.58
N HIS A 281 1.80 8.46 3.87
CA HIS A 281 0.57 7.74 3.60
C HIS A 281 0.29 6.81 4.79
N TYR A 282 -0.61 7.26 5.69
CA TYR A 282 -0.98 6.53 6.89
C TYR A 282 -1.87 5.34 6.57
N THR A 283 -1.40 4.14 6.85
CA THR A 283 -2.12 2.86 6.74
C THR A 283 -2.27 2.18 8.09
N TRP A 284 -1.35 2.39 9.04
CA TRP A 284 -1.39 1.77 10.37
C TRP A 284 -2.71 2.05 11.10
N ASN A 285 -2.95 3.31 11.47
CA ASN A 285 -4.13 3.68 12.26
C ASN A 285 -5.45 3.40 11.51
N ASN A 286 -5.41 3.46 10.18
CA ASN A 286 -6.58 3.21 9.34
C ASN A 286 -7.00 1.75 9.32
N THR A 287 -6.11 0.82 9.69
CA THR A 287 -6.34 -0.63 9.58
C THR A 287 -6.06 -1.41 10.87
N ALA A 288 -5.65 -0.73 11.94
CA ALA A 288 -5.31 -1.35 13.23
C ALA A 288 -6.45 -2.10 13.93
N MET A 289 -7.71 -1.78 13.64
CA MET A 289 -8.85 -2.50 14.22
C MET A 289 -9.35 -3.66 13.33
N MET A 290 -8.74 -3.87 12.16
CA MET A 290 -9.23 -4.76 11.09
C MET A 290 -8.62 -6.16 11.13
N HIS A 291 -8.26 -6.69 12.30
CA HIS A 291 -7.55 -7.98 12.46
C HIS A 291 -8.19 -9.19 11.75
N ASP A 292 -9.50 -9.18 11.56
CA ASP A 292 -10.29 -10.20 10.87
C ASP A 292 -10.21 -10.08 9.33
N GLY A 293 -9.55 -9.04 8.84
CA GLY A 293 -9.31 -8.76 7.42
C GLY A 293 -8.09 -9.42 6.82
N HIS A 294 -7.39 -10.24 7.59
CA HIS A 294 -6.22 -10.95 7.09
C HIS A 294 -6.62 -12.15 6.22
N THR A 295 -5.70 -12.56 5.34
CA THR A 295 -5.90 -13.78 4.56
C THR A 295 -5.87 -15.02 5.45
N ALA A 296 -6.63 -16.06 5.07
CA ALA A 296 -6.68 -17.30 5.83
C ALA A 296 -5.27 -17.89 6.04
N GLY A 297 -4.89 -18.11 7.30
CA GLY A 297 -3.62 -18.73 7.68
C GLY A 297 -2.42 -17.78 7.81
N GLU A 298 -2.58 -16.47 7.63
CA GLU A 298 -1.46 -15.51 7.71
C GLU A 298 -1.91 -14.13 8.19
N CYS A 299 -1.25 -13.55 9.21
CA CYS A 299 -1.66 -12.28 9.83
C CYS A 299 -0.81 -11.08 9.44
N SER A 300 -0.03 -11.21 8.35
CA SER A 300 0.64 -10.07 7.75
C SER A 300 -0.26 -9.43 6.71
N HIS A 301 -0.76 -10.22 5.77
CA HIS A 301 -1.39 -9.72 4.58
C HIS A 301 -2.91 -9.69 4.65
N TRP A 302 -3.50 -8.72 3.96
CA TRP A 302 -4.93 -8.50 3.95
C TRP A 302 -5.61 -9.24 2.79
N CYS A 303 -6.84 -9.69 3.06
CA CYS A 303 -7.77 -10.09 2.02
C CYS A 303 -8.27 -8.85 1.26
N SER A 304 -8.97 -9.08 0.16
CA SER A 304 -9.53 -8.00 -0.66
C SER A 304 -10.91 -8.39 -1.24
N PRO A 305 -11.86 -7.44 -1.38
CA PRO A 305 -11.80 -6.06 -0.89
C PRO A 305 -11.77 -6.02 0.65
N GLY A 306 -11.04 -5.07 1.23
CA GLY A 306 -10.72 -5.11 2.66
C GLY A 306 -9.89 -3.93 3.14
N ALA A 307 -8.94 -4.17 4.05
CA ALA A 307 -8.04 -3.14 4.59
C ALA A 307 -7.31 -2.36 3.47
N TYR A 308 -6.92 -3.02 2.38
CA TYR A 308 -6.32 -2.32 1.23
C TYR A 308 -7.27 -1.32 0.55
N SER A 309 -8.59 -1.51 0.62
CA SER A 309 -9.56 -0.53 0.09
C SER A 309 -9.51 0.77 0.91
N VAL A 310 -9.29 0.67 2.22
CA VAL A 310 -9.03 1.83 3.08
C VAL A 310 -7.69 2.47 2.75
N SER A 311 -6.66 1.68 2.45
CA SER A 311 -5.38 2.20 1.95
C SER A 311 -5.52 2.94 0.61
N VAL A 312 -6.37 2.48 -0.31
CA VAL A 312 -6.60 3.18 -1.59
C VAL A 312 -7.19 4.57 -1.34
N TRP A 313 -8.15 4.67 -0.42
CA TRP A 313 -8.72 5.95 -0.02
C TRP A 313 -7.73 6.87 0.69
N SER A 314 -6.96 6.34 1.64
CA SER A 314 -5.95 7.11 2.34
C SER A 314 -4.87 7.65 1.38
N LEU A 315 -4.48 6.85 0.39
CA LEU A 315 -3.58 7.27 -0.69
C LEU A 315 -4.17 8.43 -1.50
N TRP A 316 -5.42 8.30 -1.97
CA TRP A 316 -6.09 9.39 -2.70
C TRP A 316 -6.12 10.69 -1.90
N ARG A 317 -6.51 10.63 -0.63
CA ARG A 317 -6.50 11.78 0.28
C ARG A 317 -5.11 12.38 0.45
N THR A 318 -4.07 11.53 0.52
CA THR A 318 -2.68 11.97 0.65
C THR A 318 -2.20 12.66 -0.63
N ILE A 319 -2.52 12.12 -1.81
CA ILE A 319 -2.21 12.73 -3.10
C ILE A 319 -2.86 14.12 -3.20
N LEU A 320 -4.16 14.24 -2.89
CA LEU A 320 -4.85 15.53 -2.95
C LEU A 320 -4.24 16.57 -2.02
N LYS A 321 -3.90 16.17 -0.79
CA LYS A 321 -3.28 17.07 0.20
C LYS A 321 -1.92 17.62 -0.24
N HIS A 322 -1.20 16.91 -1.10
CA HIS A 322 0.17 17.21 -1.48
C HIS A 322 0.33 17.49 -2.99
N ALA A 323 -0.76 17.70 -3.72
CA ALA A 323 -0.72 18.01 -5.16
C ALA A 323 -0.31 19.46 -5.48
N GLU A 324 -0.32 20.36 -4.49
CA GLU A 324 -0.14 21.81 -4.66
C GLU A 324 1.27 22.33 -4.31
N GLY A 325 2.23 21.44 -4.02
CA GLY A 325 3.61 21.80 -3.63
C GLY A 325 4.66 21.35 -4.64
#